data_AF-B4W2B2-F1
#
_entry.id   AF-B4W2B2-F1
#
_cell.length_a   1.000
_cell.length_b   1.000
_cell.length_c   1.000
_cell.angle_alpha   90.00
_cell.angle_beta   90.00
_cell.angle_gamma   90.00
#
_symmetry.space_group_name_H-M   'P 1'
#
loop_
_entity.id
_entity.type
_entity.pdbx_description
1 polymer ?
#
loop_
_entity_poly.entity_id
_entity_poly.type
_entity_poly.pdbx_seq_one_letter_code
_entity_poly.pdbx_strand_id
1 'polypeptide(L)'
;MSNKFQVAIYTSQQLSDPKKMQVLWRLLDDPIVSPKRYDSVERAKISFSPDAVESAAQLYQNEGLLFVRGKKDGFLGVFSDQLHGLSKWDIWLNVSAMQGKKRKRWLNWIFSLCGELPVLYGGGFPMEEYDAKHTNVKKLPGGGRISGTIGVSILEFYQYLPGLYWLTIFGTELVRAFGESKLLALPKVESFSLDSHQVAICLNEPVLPDNMEQRLHSESQLADLVGAQFFFDRNRTGLQFEQVPQLAKTLKNISSKEAVAHEDLPEPGALSQVEFKNFGNQVILSPDGIPYANPSDLAEQLVVFLHTDVEEVFTYSRSALEKLDTFFTEHPQKLEYKEQHLQKEFIPALGAYLGEVIVQELGGDWLVREPLLKSTVTINDREVAPFQYAYQVVYDDKKLLDLYNSMLQ
;
A
#
# COMPACT_ATOMS: atom_id res chain seq x y z
N MET A 1 -19.02 3.97 -10.55
CA MET A 1 -18.99 3.82 -9.08
C MET A 1 -19.24 5.15 -8.35
N SER A 2 -19.91 6.13 -8.97
CA SER A 2 -19.99 7.53 -8.52
C SER A 2 -20.76 7.79 -7.21
N ASN A 3 -21.43 6.79 -6.64
CA ASN A 3 -22.24 6.97 -5.42
C ASN A 3 -21.57 6.43 -4.15
N LYS A 4 -20.23 6.33 -4.15
CA LYS A 4 -19.43 5.87 -3.02
C LYS A 4 -18.59 7.00 -2.43
N PHE A 5 -18.51 7.00 -1.11
CA PHE A 5 -17.65 7.85 -0.30
C PHE A 5 -16.68 6.93 0.43
N GLN A 6 -15.38 7.25 0.39
CA GLN A 6 -14.33 6.49 1.03
C GLN A 6 -13.70 7.36 2.12
N VAL A 7 -13.36 6.73 3.24
CA VAL A 7 -12.43 7.28 4.23
C VAL A 7 -11.21 6.38 4.26
N ALA A 8 -10.08 6.88 3.78
CA ALA A 8 -8.79 6.21 3.83
C ALA A 8 -8.00 6.71 5.04
N ILE A 9 -7.57 5.81 5.91
CA ILE A 9 -6.87 6.09 7.16
C ILE A 9 -5.52 5.40 7.13
N TYR A 10 -4.46 6.14 7.44
CA TYR A 10 -3.10 5.65 7.62
C TYR A 10 -2.79 5.69 9.11
N THR A 11 -2.39 4.57 9.69
CA THR A 11 -2.16 4.46 11.13
C THR A 11 -1.07 3.46 11.46
N SER A 12 -0.39 3.65 12.58
CA SER A 12 0.51 2.65 13.16
C SER A 12 -0.22 1.65 14.07
N GLN A 13 -1.55 1.67 14.08
CA GLN A 13 -2.33 0.70 14.85
C GLN A 13 -2.30 -0.67 14.19
N GLN A 14 -1.57 -1.57 14.83
CA GLN A 14 -1.46 -2.98 14.46
C GLN A 14 -2.59 -3.79 15.09
N LEU A 15 -3.55 -4.26 14.27
CA LEU A 15 -4.71 -5.01 14.76
C LEU A 15 -4.39 -6.46 15.14
N SER A 16 -3.15 -6.90 14.91
CA SER A 16 -2.58 -8.11 15.51
C SER A 16 -2.45 -8.00 17.04
N ASP A 17 -2.41 -6.78 17.61
CA ASP A 17 -2.53 -6.56 19.05
C ASP A 17 -3.99 -6.78 19.49
N PRO A 18 -4.27 -7.79 20.34
CA PRO A 18 -5.64 -8.11 20.77
C PRO A 18 -6.37 -6.94 21.43
N LYS A 19 -5.66 -6.04 22.12
CA LYS A 19 -6.28 -4.87 22.77
C LYS A 19 -6.78 -3.88 21.72
N LYS A 20 -6.00 -3.65 20.66
CA LYS A 20 -6.39 -2.76 19.55
C LYS A 20 -7.51 -3.36 18.74
N MET A 21 -7.47 -4.67 18.47
CA MET A 21 -8.59 -5.37 17.83
C MET A 21 -9.85 -5.25 18.69
N GLN A 22 -9.78 -5.40 20.01
CA GLN A 22 -10.93 -5.25 20.89
C GLN A 22 -11.55 -3.85 20.84
N VAL A 23 -10.71 -2.80 20.80
CA VAL A 23 -11.18 -1.42 20.61
C VAL A 23 -11.90 -1.27 19.27
N LEU A 24 -11.29 -1.72 18.16
CA LEU A 24 -11.91 -1.67 16.84
C LEU A 24 -13.24 -2.45 16.82
N TRP A 25 -13.26 -3.66 17.37
CA TRP A 25 -14.43 -4.54 17.37
C TRP A 25 -15.60 -3.92 18.12
N ARG A 26 -15.33 -3.29 19.26
CA ARG A 26 -16.33 -2.54 20.04
C ARG A 26 -16.88 -1.35 19.25
N LEU A 27 -16.03 -0.62 18.54
CA LEU A 27 -16.46 0.50 17.69
C LEU A 27 -17.28 0.03 16.49
N LEU A 28 -16.95 -1.14 15.93
CA LEU A 28 -17.72 -1.75 14.84
C LEU A 28 -19.08 -2.26 15.31
N ASP A 29 -19.22 -2.70 16.57
CA ASP A 29 -20.49 -3.06 17.20
C ASP A 29 -21.35 -1.82 17.57
N ASP A 30 -21.40 -0.84 16.67
CA ASP A 30 -22.23 0.35 16.80
C ASP A 30 -23.50 0.23 15.93
N PRO A 31 -24.67 0.65 16.42
CA PRO A 31 -25.90 0.69 15.63
C PRO A 31 -25.80 1.46 14.30
N ILE A 32 -24.87 2.42 14.15
CA ILE A 32 -24.65 3.16 12.90
C ILE A 32 -24.02 2.28 11.83
N VAL A 33 -23.03 1.45 12.21
CA VAL A 33 -22.38 0.46 11.35
C VAL A 33 -23.33 -0.70 11.09
N SER A 34 -23.97 -1.20 12.15
CA SER A 34 -24.82 -2.39 12.14
C SER A 34 -24.11 -3.55 11.43
N PRO A 35 -22.97 -4.03 11.97
CA PRO A 35 -22.13 -5.02 11.34
C PRO A 35 -22.90 -6.33 11.16
N LYS A 36 -22.60 -7.04 10.07
CA LYS A 36 -23.26 -8.30 9.74
C LYS A 36 -22.30 -9.43 9.51
N ARG A 37 -21.20 -9.15 8.81
CA ARG A 37 -20.23 -10.17 8.47
C ARG A 37 -18.82 -9.63 8.49
N TYR A 38 -17.87 -10.51 8.71
CA TYR A 38 -16.45 -10.24 8.58
C TYR A 38 -15.75 -11.46 7.98
N ASP A 39 -14.55 -11.27 7.43
CA ASP A 39 -13.66 -12.32 6.90
C ASP A 39 -12.32 -11.70 6.45
N SER A 40 -11.35 -12.52 6.04
CA SER A 40 -10.14 -12.03 5.34
C SER A 40 -10.33 -11.85 3.84
N VAL A 41 -11.49 -12.26 3.30
CA VAL A 41 -11.86 -12.08 1.89
C VAL A 41 -13.06 -11.16 1.74
N GLU A 42 -13.11 -10.39 0.65
CA GLU A 42 -14.07 -9.30 0.47
C GLU A 42 -15.53 -9.72 0.64
N ARG A 43 -15.89 -10.96 0.25
CA ARG A 43 -17.26 -11.48 0.34
C ARG A 43 -17.79 -11.58 1.77
N ALA A 44 -16.93 -11.51 2.78
CA ALA A 44 -17.23 -11.56 4.20
C ALA A 44 -18.22 -12.69 4.56
N LYS A 45 -17.74 -13.92 4.81
CA LYS A 45 -18.64 -15.08 4.99
C LYS A 45 -19.02 -15.36 6.45
N ILE A 46 -18.24 -14.87 7.41
CA ILE A 46 -18.44 -15.18 8.84
C ILE A 46 -19.43 -14.18 9.42
N SER A 47 -20.42 -14.65 10.18
CA SER A 47 -21.38 -13.77 10.86
C SER A 47 -20.68 -12.96 11.94
N PHE A 48 -20.93 -11.66 11.98
CA PHE A 48 -20.42 -10.79 13.03
C PHE A 48 -21.13 -11.08 14.36
N SER A 49 -20.35 -11.16 15.44
CA SER A 49 -20.81 -11.23 16.83
C SER A 49 -19.88 -10.39 17.70
N PRO A 50 -20.37 -9.71 18.75
CA PRO A 50 -19.51 -8.97 19.67
C PRO A 50 -18.41 -9.83 20.31
N ASP A 51 -18.68 -11.13 20.52
CA ASP A 51 -17.74 -12.07 21.13
C ASP A 51 -16.69 -12.64 20.15
N ALA A 52 -16.76 -12.29 18.86
CA ALA A 52 -15.90 -12.87 17.83
C ALA A 52 -14.54 -12.13 17.66
N VAL A 53 -14.16 -11.29 18.62
CA VAL A 53 -12.94 -10.48 18.57
C VAL A 53 -11.67 -11.32 18.40
N GLU A 54 -11.56 -12.46 19.09
CA GLU A 54 -10.39 -13.33 19.03
C GLU A 54 -10.26 -13.99 17.65
N SER A 55 -11.37 -14.45 17.09
CA SER A 55 -11.41 -15.00 15.73
C SER A 55 -11.05 -13.94 14.70
N ALA A 56 -11.49 -12.69 14.87
CA ALA A 56 -11.15 -11.60 13.97
C ALA A 56 -9.66 -11.22 14.07
N ALA A 57 -9.11 -11.16 15.28
CA ALA A 57 -7.68 -10.93 15.51
C ALA A 57 -6.83 -12.01 14.84
N GLN A 58 -7.21 -13.28 14.98
CA GLN A 58 -6.48 -14.40 14.38
C GLN A 58 -6.54 -14.37 12.85
N LEU A 59 -7.69 -14.03 12.25
CA LEU A 59 -7.79 -13.83 10.80
C LEU A 59 -6.87 -12.71 10.32
N TYR A 60 -6.90 -11.55 11.00
CA TYR A 60 -6.04 -10.43 10.65
C TYR A 60 -4.56 -10.78 10.80
N GLN A 61 -4.18 -11.49 11.86
CA GLN A 61 -2.78 -11.90 12.08
C GLN A 61 -2.27 -12.85 10.99
N ASN A 62 -3.13 -13.75 10.50
CA ASN A 62 -2.75 -14.74 9.49
C ASN A 62 -2.71 -14.15 8.08
N GLU A 63 -3.65 -13.25 7.76
CA GLU A 63 -3.90 -12.81 6.39
C GLU A 63 -3.50 -11.35 6.14
N GLY A 64 -3.17 -10.60 7.19
CA GLY A 64 -2.88 -9.15 7.11
C GLY A 64 -4.08 -8.31 6.69
N LEU A 65 -5.29 -8.89 6.65
CA LEU A 65 -6.47 -8.26 6.06
C LEU A 65 -7.75 -8.68 6.77
N LEU A 66 -8.64 -7.72 6.99
CA LEU A 66 -9.95 -7.93 7.59
C LEU A 66 -10.99 -7.06 6.90
N PHE A 67 -12.01 -7.70 6.35
CA PHE A 67 -13.21 -7.07 5.83
C PHE A 67 -14.32 -7.12 6.87
N VAL A 68 -15.08 -6.02 7.01
CA VAL A 68 -16.28 -5.96 7.84
C VAL A 68 -17.40 -5.30 7.05
N ARG A 69 -18.48 -6.05 6.78
CA ARG A 69 -19.68 -5.57 6.08
C ARG A 69 -20.78 -5.19 7.05
N GLY A 70 -21.26 -3.96 6.94
CA GLY A 70 -22.41 -3.44 7.66
C GLY A 70 -23.69 -3.51 6.85
N LYS A 71 -24.85 -3.46 7.52
CA LYS A 71 -26.16 -3.40 6.84
C LYS A 71 -26.55 -1.99 6.43
N LYS A 72 -26.04 -0.97 7.12
CA LYS A 72 -26.46 0.42 6.95
C LYS A 72 -25.54 1.16 6.01
N ASP A 73 -26.15 2.03 5.22
CA ASP A 73 -25.48 3.04 4.41
C ASP A 73 -24.34 2.51 3.51
N GLY A 74 -24.37 1.22 3.16
CA GLY A 74 -23.36 0.59 2.31
C GLY A 74 -21.99 0.41 2.97
N PHE A 75 -21.93 0.37 4.31
CA PHE A 75 -20.70 0.22 5.08
C PHE A 75 -19.89 -1.02 4.68
N LEU A 76 -18.64 -0.79 4.31
CA LEU A 76 -17.60 -1.80 4.19
C LEU A 76 -16.31 -1.23 4.80
N GLY A 77 -15.85 -1.80 5.90
CA GLY A 77 -14.51 -1.53 6.43
C GLY A 77 -13.53 -2.55 5.87
N VAL A 78 -12.39 -2.09 5.37
CA VAL A 78 -11.24 -2.89 4.96
C VAL A 78 -10.08 -2.46 5.83
N PHE A 79 -9.60 -3.34 6.68
CA PHE A 79 -8.49 -3.07 7.58
C PHE A 79 -7.33 -3.93 7.12
N SER A 80 -6.25 -3.30 6.70
CA SER A 80 -5.11 -4.00 6.12
C SER A 80 -3.83 -3.59 6.81
N ASP A 81 -3.00 -4.59 7.09
CA ASP A 81 -1.60 -4.41 7.42
C ASP A 81 -0.85 -4.07 6.14
N GLN A 82 0.11 -3.17 6.24
CA GLN A 82 0.90 -2.66 5.13
C GLN A 82 2.37 -2.76 5.52
N LEU A 83 3.25 -2.40 4.59
CA LEU A 83 4.69 -2.49 4.79
C LEU A 83 5.15 -1.65 5.99
N HIS A 84 6.16 -2.19 6.69
CA HIS A 84 6.90 -1.51 7.75
C HIS A 84 6.05 -1.09 8.96
N GLY A 85 5.13 -1.96 9.39
CA GLY A 85 4.27 -1.74 10.55
C GLY A 85 3.23 -0.62 10.39
N LEU A 86 3.03 -0.11 9.17
CA LEU A 86 1.95 0.79 8.82
C LEU A 86 0.69 -0.04 8.53
N SER A 87 -0.48 0.47 8.90
CA SER A 87 -1.77 -0.08 8.50
C SER A 87 -2.51 0.95 7.65
N LYS A 88 -3.27 0.46 6.66
CA LYS A 88 -4.21 1.26 5.89
C LYS A 88 -5.62 0.73 6.08
N TRP A 89 -6.53 1.61 6.49
CA TRP A 89 -7.93 1.27 6.68
C TRP A 89 -8.80 2.07 5.72
N ASP A 90 -9.55 1.37 4.90
CA ASP A 90 -10.48 1.95 3.93
C ASP A 90 -11.92 1.68 4.36
N ILE A 91 -12.67 2.74 4.62
CA ILE A 91 -14.05 2.67 5.06
C ILE A 91 -14.93 3.24 3.96
N TRP A 92 -15.76 2.39 3.39
CA TRP A 92 -16.64 2.71 2.27
C TRP A 92 -18.07 2.92 2.77
N LEU A 93 -18.68 4.00 2.30
CA LEU A 93 -20.06 4.37 2.56
C LEU A 93 -20.74 4.73 1.22
N ASN A 94 -22.07 4.72 1.20
CA ASN A 94 -22.81 5.43 0.17
C ASN A 94 -22.68 6.94 0.41
N VAL A 95 -22.58 7.75 -0.64
CA VAL A 95 -22.38 9.20 -0.47
C VAL A 95 -23.50 9.87 0.33
N SER A 96 -24.74 9.37 0.20
CA SER A 96 -25.89 9.86 0.99
C SER A 96 -25.73 9.69 2.51
N ALA A 97 -24.80 8.85 2.97
CA ALA A 97 -24.43 8.72 4.38
C ALA A 97 -23.74 9.97 4.92
N MET A 98 -22.97 10.65 4.07
CA MET A 98 -22.20 11.85 4.40
C MET A 98 -22.98 13.14 4.15
N GLN A 99 -24.28 13.04 3.88
CA GLN A 99 -25.16 14.17 3.62
C GLN A 99 -26.23 14.33 4.71
N GLY A 100 -26.72 15.57 4.86
CA GLY A 100 -27.84 15.90 5.75
C GLY A 100 -27.65 15.45 7.20
N LYS A 101 -28.71 14.90 7.81
CA LYS A 101 -28.72 14.51 9.23
C LYS A 101 -27.83 13.28 9.54
N LYS A 102 -27.49 12.47 8.53
CA LYS A 102 -26.63 11.29 8.70
C LYS A 102 -25.16 11.67 8.85
N ARG A 103 -24.72 12.72 8.15
CA ARG A 103 -23.34 13.27 8.18
C ARG A 103 -22.80 13.34 9.60
N LYS A 104 -23.52 14.00 10.51
CA LYS A 104 -23.07 14.19 11.90
C LYS A 104 -22.84 12.87 12.63
N ARG A 105 -23.69 11.87 12.42
CA ARG A 105 -23.55 10.56 13.09
C ARG A 105 -22.32 9.81 12.56
N TRP A 106 -22.11 9.81 11.25
CA TRP A 106 -20.95 9.17 10.64
C TRP A 106 -19.64 9.87 10.97
N LEU A 107 -19.60 11.20 10.93
CA LEU A 107 -18.43 11.96 11.38
C LEU A 107 -18.11 11.68 12.84
N ASN A 108 -19.10 11.69 13.74
CA ASN A 108 -18.88 11.34 15.14
C ASN A 108 -18.28 9.94 15.30
N TRP A 109 -18.79 8.95 14.58
CA TRP A 109 -18.27 7.58 14.65
C TRP A 109 -16.82 7.49 14.10
N ILE A 110 -16.53 8.13 12.96
CA ILE A 110 -15.17 8.21 12.40
C ILE A 110 -14.22 8.90 13.38
N PHE A 111 -14.66 9.97 14.03
CA PHE A 111 -13.87 10.73 14.99
C PHE A 111 -13.62 9.94 16.28
N SER A 112 -14.61 9.19 16.77
CA SER A 112 -14.41 8.24 17.88
C SER A 112 -13.41 7.14 17.50
N LEU A 113 -13.51 6.59 16.29
CA LEU A 113 -12.53 5.63 15.78
C LEU A 113 -11.11 6.21 15.80
N CYS A 114 -10.92 7.40 15.23
CA CYS A 114 -9.60 8.04 15.18
C CYS A 114 -9.12 8.48 16.58
N GLY A 115 -10.02 8.84 17.50
CA GLY A 115 -9.68 9.25 18.86
C GLY A 115 -9.14 8.08 19.69
N GLU A 116 -9.80 6.92 19.60
CA GLU A 116 -9.41 5.71 20.33
C GLU A 116 -8.31 4.90 19.65
N LEU A 117 -8.22 4.96 18.32
CA LEU A 117 -7.18 4.37 17.50
C LEU A 117 -6.50 5.48 16.68
N PRO A 118 -5.55 6.21 17.30
CA PRO A 118 -4.91 7.38 16.69
C PRO A 118 -4.35 7.11 15.30
N VAL A 119 -4.56 8.06 14.41
CA VAL A 119 -4.14 7.99 13.01
C VAL A 119 -2.89 8.83 12.79
N LEU A 120 -2.12 8.51 11.76
CA LEU A 120 -1.06 9.36 11.25
C LEU A 120 -1.63 10.40 10.30
N TYR A 121 -2.57 9.97 9.45
CA TYR A 121 -3.27 10.79 8.48
C TYR A 121 -4.58 10.11 8.06
N GLY A 122 -5.60 10.88 7.69
CA GLY A 122 -6.81 10.35 7.07
C GLY A 122 -7.41 11.30 6.03
N GLY A 123 -8.01 10.74 4.99
CA GLY A 123 -8.71 11.46 3.93
C GLY A 123 -10.09 10.87 3.68
N GLY A 124 -11.11 11.70 3.55
CA GLY A 124 -12.48 11.30 3.24
C GLY A 124 -13.05 12.05 2.05
N PHE A 125 -13.47 11.32 1.03
CA PHE A 125 -13.81 11.88 -0.29
C PHE A 125 -14.83 11.03 -1.04
N PRO A 126 -15.64 11.62 -1.94
CA PRO A 126 -16.37 10.84 -2.94
C PRO A 126 -15.40 10.25 -3.98
N MET A 127 -15.79 9.14 -4.62
CA MET A 127 -14.93 8.52 -5.65
C MET A 127 -14.64 9.42 -6.84
N GLU A 128 -15.52 10.37 -7.17
CA GLU A 128 -15.28 11.34 -8.24
C GLU A 128 -14.11 12.29 -7.91
N GLU A 129 -13.94 12.66 -6.64
CA GLU A 129 -12.80 13.48 -6.17
C GLU A 129 -11.52 12.64 -6.19
N TYR A 130 -11.59 11.39 -5.73
CA TYR A 130 -10.45 10.46 -5.84
C TYR A 130 -10.00 10.27 -7.28
N ASP A 131 -10.93 10.01 -8.20
CA ASP A 131 -10.63 9.78 -9.60
C ASP A 131 -9.99 11.01 -10.25
N ALA A 132 -10.48 12.21 -9.94
CA ALA A 132 -9.90 13.46 -10.46
C ALA A 132 -8.44 13.64 -10.01
N LYS A 133 -8.12 13.25 -8.77
CA LYS A 133 -6.81 13.46 -8.15
C LYS A 133 -5.80 12.36 -8.44
N HIS A 134 -6.25 11.11 -8.41
CA HIS A 134 -5.36 9.96 -8.33
C HIS A 134 -5.47 9.03 -9.53
N THR A 135 -6.59 9.01 -10.25
CA THR A 135 -6.73 8.10 -11.39
C THR A 135 -5.90 8.62 -12.58
N ASN A 136 -4.99 7.78 -13.05
CA ASN A 136 -4.15 8.02 -14.21
C ASN A 136 -4.49 6.99 -15.29
N VAL A 137 -4.98 7.45 -16.44
CA VAL A 137 -5.35 6.56 -17.56
C VAL A 137 -4.42 6.84 -18.74
N LYS A 138 -3.51 5.91 -19.01
CA LYS A 138 -2.63 5.94 -20.18
C LYS A 138 -3.32 5.24 -21.34
N LYS A 139 -3.54 5.95 -22.45
CA LYS A 139 -4.00 5.33 -23.70
C LYS A 139 -2.81 4.70 -24.42
N LEU A 140 -2.93 3.45 -24.79
CA LEU A 140 -1.92 2.73 -25.56
C LEU A 140 -2.10 2.97 -27.07
N PRO A 141 -1.01 2.90 -27.86
CA PRO A 141 -1.11 2.77 -29.31
C PRO A 141 -1.98 1.54 -29.64
N GLY A 142 -3.04 1.72 -30.44
CA GLY A 142 -4.00 0.65 -30.77
C GLY A 142 -5.32 0.68 -29.99
N GLY A 143 -5.55 1.69 -29.13
CA GLY A 143 -6.86 1.93 -28.51
C GLY A 143 -7.07 1.24 -27.15
N GLY A 144 -6.08 0.49 -26.66
CA GLY A 144 -6.05 -0.03 -25.29
C GLY A 144 -5.93 1.09 -24.24
N ARG A 145 -6.32 0.79 -23.00
CA ARG A 145 -6.22 1.73 -21.87
C ARG A 145 -5.61 0.99 -20.67
N ILE A 146 -4.57 1.57 -20.08
CA ILE A 146 -4.05 1.18 -18.77
C ILE A 146 -4.52 2.23 -17.77
N SER A 147 -5.11 1.81 -16.66
CA SER A 147 -5.47 2.68 -15.55
C SER A 147 -4.64 2.33 -14.33
N GLY A 148 -4.04 3.33 -13.70
CA GLY A 148 -3.36 3.21 -12.41
C GLY A 148 -3.73 4.36 -11.49
N THR A 149 -3.18 4.34 -10.28
CA THR A 149 -3.34 5.39 -9.27
C THR A 149 -2.02 6.06 -8.98
N ILE A 150 -2.01 7.38 -8.74
CA ILE A 150 -0.82 8.17 -8.40
C ILE A 150 -1.05 8.98 -7.12
N GLY A 151 -0.01 9.16 -6.32
CA GLY A 151 0.01 9.99 -5.11
C GLY A 151 -0.73 9.41 -3.90
N VAL A 152 -1.00 8.10 -3.88
CA VAL A 152 -1.83 7.42 -2.84
C VAL A 152 -1.32 6.02 -2.48
N SER A 153 -0.21 5.57 -3.07
CA SER A 153 0.41 4.31 -2.66
C SER A 153 1.03 4.44 -1.26
N ILE A 154 1.24 3.29 -0.61
CA ILE A 154 1.93 3.27 0.69
C ILE A 154 3.33 3.88 0.58
N LEU A 155 4.05 3.60 -0.50
CA LEU A 155 5.39 4.12 -0.74
C LEU A 155 5.39 5.65 -0.88
N GLU A 156 4.44 6.19 -1.64
CA GLU A 156 4.27 7.65 -1.78
C GLU A 156 3.90 8.30 -0.44
N PHE A 157 3.16 7.60 0.44
CA PHE A 157 2.86 8.10 1.79
C PHE A 157 4.11 8.29 2.67
N TYR A 158 5.18 7.52 2.43
CA TYR A 158 6.48 7.74 3.07
C TYR A 158 7.19 8.98 2.52
N GLN A 159 6.80 9.50 1.36
CA GLN A 159 7.43 10.68 0.75
C GLN A 159 6.62 11.94 1.00
N TYR A 160 5.29 11.88 0.93
CA TYR A 160 4.39 13.02 1.07
C TYR A 160 2.97 12.56 1.42
N LEU A 161 2.12 13.48 1.86
CA LEU A 161 0.72 13.16 2.16
C LEU A 161 -0.11 13.06 0.87
N PRO A 162 -1.15 12.21 0.82
CA PRO A 162 -1.89 11.96 -0.42
C PRO A 162 -2.71 13.14 -0.94
N GLY A 163 -2.90 14.17 -0.12
CA GLY A 163 -3.60 15.40 -0.49
C GLY A 163 -4.35 16.04 0.67
N LEU A 164 -5.11 17.09 0.39
CA LEU A 164 -6.24 17.50 1.24
C LEU A 164 -7.52 17.07 0.57
N TYR A 165 -8.50 16.56 1.30
CA TYR A 165 -9.77 16.07 0.77
C TYR A 165 -10.95 16.76 1.43
N TRP A 166 -12.16 16.48 0.97
CA TRP A 166 -13.39 16.96 1.60
C TRP A 166 -13.40 16.80 3.13
N LEU A 167 -12.96 15.64 3.65
CA LEU A 167 -12.57 15.43 5.04
C LEU A 167 -11.07 15.15 5.10
N THR A 168 -10.32 15.87 5.93
CA THR A 168 -8.91 15.54 6.22
C THR A 168 -8.69 15.44 7.72
N ILE A 169 -8.01 14.39 8.16
CA ILE A 169 -7.67 14.13 9.57
C ILE A 169 -6.16 14.18 9.71
N PHE A 170 -5.68 15.10 10.54
CA PHE A 170 -4.29 15.29 10.88
C PHE A 170 -3.98 14.54 12.17
N GLY A 171 -3.11 13.53 12.08
CA GLY A 171 -2.56 12.84 13.24
C GLY A 171 -1.72 13.76 14.13
N THR A 172 -1.42 13.30 15.35
CA THR A 172 -0.68 14.09 16.36
C THR A 172 0.62 14.69 15.82
N GLU A 173 1.37 13.95 15.01
CA GLU A 173 2.63 14.42 14.45
C GLU A 173 2.44 15.53 13.39
N LEU A 174 1.35 15.45 12.61
CA LEU A 174 0.98 16.49 11.66
C LEU A 174 0.46 17.74 12.38
N VAL A 175 -0.33 17.57 13.45
CA VAL A 175 -0.77 18.69 14.30
C VAL A 175 0.42 19.38 14.95
N ARG A 176 1.42 18.63 15.41
CA ARG A 176 2.67 19.19 15.94
C ARG A 176 3.47 19.93 14.88
N ALA A 177 3.52 19.41 13.65
CA ALA A 177 4.25 20.01 12.53
C ALA A 177 3.60 21.30 12.03
N PHE A 178 2.28 21.28 11.84
CA PHE A 178 1.54 22.39 11.22
C PHE A 178 1.00 23.40 12.23
N GLY A 179 0.84 23.00 13.48
CA GLY A 179 0.29 23.80 14.57
C GLY A 179 -1.23 23.68 14.68
N GLU A 180 -1.72 23.24 15.85
CA GLU A 180 -3.15 23.05 16.12
C GLU A 180 -3.96 24.33 15.86
N SER A 181 -3.52 25.47 16.42
CA SER A 181 -4.22 26.76 16.24
C SER A 181 -4.29 27.18 14.76
N LYS A 182 -3.28 26.83 13.96
CA LYS A 182 -3.25 27.11 12.52
C LYS A 182 -4.30 26.26 11.79
N LEU A 183 -4.36 24.96 12.07
CA LEU A 183 -5.32 24.03 11.46
C LEU A 183 -6.76 24.37 11.85
N LEU A 184 -7.01 24.70 13.12
CA LEU A 184 -8.34 25.11 13.60
C LEU A 184 -8.82 26.44 13.01
N ALA A 185 -7.91 27.31 12.60
CA ALA A 185 -8.21 28.62 12.02
C ALA A 185 -8.22 28.65 10.48
N LEU A 186 -8.10 27.49 9.80
CA LEU A 186 -8.14 27.44 8.34
C LEU A 186 -9.46 28.01 7.81
N PRO A 187 -9.43 28.82 6.74
CA PRO A 187 -10.64 29.40 6.16
C PRO A 187 -11.44 28.34 5.38
N LYS A 188 -12.74 28.58 5.18
CA LYS A 188 -13.63 27.74 4.35
C LYS A 188 -13.74 26.27 4.77
N VAL A 189 -13.37 25.95 6.01
CA VAL A 189 -13.53 24.61 6.59
C VAL A 189 -14.28 24.67 7.92
N GLU A 190 -14.90 23.56 8.27
CA GLU A 190 -15.35 23.23 9.62
C GLU A 190 -14.25 22.40 10.28
N SER A 191 -13.68 22.90 11.38
CA SER A 191 -12.56 22.26 12.07
C SER A 191 -12.99 21.62 13.39
N PHE A 192 -12.37 20.50 13.74
CA PHE A 192 -12.69 19.70 14.91
C PHE A 192 -11.40 19.29 15.64
N SER A 193 -11.28 19.61 16.92
CA SER A 193 -10.31 18.95 17.79
C SER A 193 -10.82 17.56 18.14
N LEU A 194 -9.97 16.56 17.97
CA LEU A 194 -10.25 15.17 18.33
C LEU A 194 -9.39 14.76 19.54
N ASP A 195 -9.76 13.66 20.16
CA ASP A 195 -8.93 13.04 21.20
C ASP A 195 -7.54 12.68 20.65
N SER A 196 -6.58 12.51 21.56
CA SER A 196 -5.17 12.22 21.22
C SER A 196 -4.46 13.34 20.43
N HIS A 197 -4.89 14.59 20.60
CA HIS A 197 -4.28 15.78 19.96
C HIS A 197 -4.27 15.73 18.43
N GLN A 198 -5.39 15.28 17.85
CA GLN A 198 -5.60 15.22 16.41
C GLN A 198 -6.57 16.33 15.99
N VAL A 199 -6.51 16.74 14.72
CA VAL A 199 -7.42 17.74 14.17
C VAL A 199 -8.06 17.18 12.92
N ALA A 200 -9.37 17.28 12.78
CA ALA A 200 -10.05 17.05 11.52
C ALA A 200 -10.55 18.37 10.94
N ILE A 201 -10.54 18.48 9.61
CA ILE A 201 -11.18 19.56 8.86
C ILE A 201 -12.15 18.97 7.84
N CYS A 202 -13.29 19.62 7.64
CA CYS A 202 -14.22 19.35 6.56
C CYS A 202 -14.36 20.59 5.69
N LEU A 203 -14.29 20.47 4.37
CA LEU A 203 -14.61 21.57 3.47
C LEU A 203 -16.07 22.01 3.70
N ASN A 204 -16.32 23.33 3.73
CA ASN A 204 -17.68 23.87 3.85
C ASN A 204 -18.53 23.64 2.60
N GLU A 205 -17.90 23.21 1.52
CA GLU A 205 -18.55 22.84 0.28
C GLU A 205 -19.24 21.46 0.39
N PRO A 206 -20.22 21.16 -0.49
CA PRO A 206 -20.90 19.87 -0.48
C PRO A 206 -19.94 18.69 -0.72
N VAL A 207 -20.28 17.52 -0.16
CA VAL A 207 -19.54 16.26 -0.36
C VAL A 207 -19.39 15.93 -1.85
N LEU A 208 -20.45 16.15 -2.64
CA LEU A 208 -20.39 16.10 -4.11
C LEU A 208 -20.39 17.53 -4.62
N PRO A 209 -19.25 18.06 -5.11
CA PRO A 209 -19.20 19.41 -5.63
C PRO A 209 -19.93 19.50 -6.97
N ASP A 210 -20.61 20.62 -7.22
CA ASP A 210 -21.16 20.92 -8.55
C ASP A 210 -20.04 21.18 -9.58
N ASN A 211 -18.86 21.58 -9.10
CA ASN A 211 -17.68 21.84 -9.92
C ASN A 211 -16.43 21.23 -9.26
N MET A 212 -15.94 20.13 -9.82
CA MET A 212 -14.76 19.44 -9.32
C MET A 212 -13.47 20.26 -9.48
N GLU A 213 -13.32 21.05 -10.54
CA GLU A 213 -12.16 21.92 -10.74
C GLU A 213 -12.07 22.97 -9.63
N GLN A 214 -13.22 23.54 -9.24
CA GLN A 214 -13.30 24.46 -8.11
C GLN A 214 -12.97 23.77 -6.78
N ARG A 215 -13.43 22.52 -6.56
CA ARG A 215 -13.07 21.69 -5.39
C ARG A 215 -11.56 21.54 -5.29
N LEU A 216 -10.91 21.12 -6.38
CA LEU A 216 -9.45 20.93 -6.43
C LEU A 216 -8.70 22.25 -6.22
N HIS A 217 -9.21 23.36 -6.76
CA HIS A 217 -8.62 24.67 -6.52
C HIS A 217 -8.72 25.10 -5.04
N SER A 218 -9.87 24.90 -4.39
CA SER A 218 -10.05 25.16 -2.96
C SER A 218 -9.08 24.33 -2.11
N GLU A 219 -8.91 23.04 -2.42
CA GLU A 219 -7.93 22.18 -1.73
C GLU A 219 -6.50 22.67 -1.93
N SER A 220 -6.13 23.06 -3.15
CA SER A 220 -4.80 23.58 -3.47
C SER A 220 -4.51 24.87 -2.70
N GLN A 221 -5.49 25.78 -2.59
CA GLN A 221 -5.39 27.00 -1.77
C GLN A 221 -5.20 26.69 -0.28
N LEU A 222 -5.89 25.66 0.25
CA LEU A 222 -5.71 25.22 1.64
C LEU A 222 -4.32 24.60 1.85
N ALA A 223 -3.84 23.82 0.88
CA ALA A 223 -2.50 23.25 0.93
C ALA A 223 -1.45 24.35 0.97
N ASP A 224 -1.60 25.45 0.23
CA ASP A 224 -0.70 26.61 0.31
C ASP A 224 -0.63 27.24 1.71
N LEU A 225 -1.76 27.29 2.41
CA LEU A 225 -1.80 27.83 3.78
C LEU A 225 -1.08 26.93 4.77
N VAL A 226 -1.16 25.60 4.59
CA VAL A 226 -0.55 24.63 5.51
C VAL A 226 0.93 24.41 5.20
N GLY A 227 1.24 24.18 3.91
CA GLY A 227 2.55 23.83 3.36
C GLY A 227 2.34 22.88 2.17
N ALA A 228 2.20 23.42 0.97
CA ALA A 228 1.75 22.64 -0.19
C ALA A 228 2.73 21.55 -0.62
N GLN A 229 4.02 21.70 -0.32
CA GLN A 229 5.03 20.68 -0.60
C GLN A 229 4.76 19.35 0.13
N PHE A 230 3.97 19.36 1.20
CA PHE A 230 3.66 18.15 1.96
C PHE A 230 2.48 17.35 1.40
N PHE A 231 1.76 17.88 0.41
CA PHE A 231 0.53 17.27 -0.10
C PHE A 231 0.63 17.07 -1.60
N PHE A 232 0.37 15.84 -2.05
CA PHE A 232 0.30 15.53 -3.46
C PHE A 232 -0.78 16.37 -4.17
N ASP A 233 -0.38 16.99 -5.28
CA ASP A 233 -1.26 17.70 -6.20
C ASP A 233 -0.75 17.49 -7.63
N ARG A 234 -1.44 16.64 -8.39
CA ARG A 234 -1.05 16.30 -9.78
C ARG A 234 -0.99 17.52 -10.71
N ASN A 235 -1.65 18.62 -10.36
CA ASN A 235 -1.68 19.84 -11.16
C ASN A 235 -0.48 20.75 -10.88
N ARG A 236 0.36 20.43 -9.89
CA ARG A 236 1.58 21.17 -9.54
C ARG A 236 2.82 20.50 -10.12
N THR A 237 3.05 20.68 -11.41
CA THR A 237 4.14 20.02 -12.16
C THR A 237 5.56 20.52 -11.85
N GLY A 238 5.72 21.56 -11.02
CA GLY A 238 7.02 22.14 -10.64
C GLY A 238 7.32 22.14 -9.14
N LEU A 239 6.46 21.53 -8.33
CA LEU A 239 6.65 21.43 -6.89
C LEU A 239 7.33 20.09 -6.57
N GLN A 240 8.48 20.13 -5.88
CA GLN A 240 9.02 18.93 -5.26
C GLN A 240 8.27 18.67 -3.96
N PHE A 241 7.67 17.48 -3.85
CA PHE A 241 6.99 17.07 -2.64
C PHE A 241 8.00 16.62 -1.58
N GLU A 242 7.69 16.89 -0.32
CA GLU A 242 8.55 16.63 0.82
C GLU A 242 7.79 15.87 1.91
N GLN A 243 8.55 15.12 2.71
CA GLN A 243 8.01 14.43 3.86
C GLN A 243 7.87 15.40 5.04
N VAL A 244 6.77 15.32 5.77
CA VAL A 244 6.61 16.10 7.01
C VAL A 244 7.61 15.59 8.06
N PRO A 245 8.57 16.40 8.55
CA PRO A 245 9.69 15.89 9.37
C PRO A 245 9.28 15.15 10.64
N GLN A 246 8.22 15.60 11.31
CA GLN A 246 7.69 14.98 12.52
C GLN A 246 7.06 13.61 12.22
N LEU A 247 6.35 13.49 11.09
CA LEU A 247 5.80 12.22 10.61
C LEU A 247 6.92 11.28 10.16
N ALA A 248 7.95 11.79 9.47
CA ALA A 248 9.11 11.04 9.01
C ALA A 248 9.79 10.27 10.15
N LYS A 249 10.01 10.95 11.27
CA LYS A 249 10.61 10.33 12.47
C LYS A 249 9.75 9.18 12.99
N THR A 250 8.43 9.36 13.01
CA THR A 250 7.50 8.33 13.47
C THR A 250 7.47 7.15 12.52
N LEU A 251 7.38 7.38 11.21
CA LEU A 251 7.43 6.33 10.19
C LEU A 251 8.72 5.52 10.30
N LYS A 252 9.88 6.17 10.39
CA LYS A 252 11.17 5.49 10.58
C LYS A 252 11.19 4.62 11.84
N ASN A 253 10.64 5.12 12.96
CA ASN A 253 10.59 4.34 14.20
C ASN A 253 9.67 3.12 14.12
N ILE A 254 8.58 3.21 13.35
CA ILE A 254 7.68 2.08 13.14
C ILE A 254 8.41 1.02 12.32
N SER A 255 9.08 1.41 11.22
CA SER A 255 9.88 0.51 10.39
C SER A 255 11.01 -0.16 11.18
N SER A 256 11.74 0.57 12.02
CA SER A 256 12.84 0.01 12.82
C SER A 256 12.39 -0.92 13.94
N LYS A 257 11.18 -0.76 14.50
CA LYS A 257 10.66 -1.66 15.55
C LYS A 257 10.30 -3.04 15.02
N GLU A 258 9.91 -3.11 13.75
CA GLU A 258 9.59 -4.38 13.10
C GLU A 258 10.85 -5.23 12.88
N ALA A 259 11.99 -4.59 12.56
CA ALA A 259 13.27 -5.26 12.36
C ALA A 259 13.84 -5.92 13.64
N VAL A 260 13.50 -5.41 14.84
CA VAL A 260 14.07 -5.90 16.12
C VAL A 260 13.25 -7.05 16.73
N ALA A 261 12.01 -7.28 16.29
CA ALA A 261 11.12 -8.27 16.91
C ALA A 261 11.32 -9.73 16.44
N HIS A 262 12.33 -9.99 15.58
CA HIS A 262 12.45 -11.26 14.85
C HIS A 262 13.82 -11.96 14.93
N GLU A 263 14.66 -11.65 15.94
CA GLU A 263 15.87 -12.43 16.26
C GLU A 263 15.50 -13.80 16.87
N ASP A 264 15.13 -14.77 16.03
CA ASP A 264 15.33 -16.20 16.26
C ASP A 264 14.97 -16.95 14.96
N LEU A 265 15.94 -17.11 14.06
CA LEU A 265 15.82 -17.98 12.88
C LEU A 265 17.04 -18.91 12.76
N PRO A 266 16.87 -20.14 12.23
CA PRO A 266 17.88 -21.18 12.27
C PRO A 266 18.95 -21.02 11.18
N GLU A 267 20.11 -21.61 11.42
CA GLU A 267 21.27 -21.59 10.50
C GLU A 267 21.04 -22.26 9.13
N PRO A 268 21.82 -21.87 8.10
CA PRO A 268 21.57 -22.25 6.71
C PRO A 268 22.01 -23.69 6.41
N GLY A 269 21.08 -24.49 5.87
CA GLY A 269 21.37 -25.77 5.21
C GLY A 269 21.22 -25.66 3.70
N ALA A 270 22.09 -26.32 2.94
CA ALA A 270 21.99 -26.44 1.49
C ALA A 270 20.69 -27.18 1.08
N LEU A 271 19.93 -26.61 0.13
CA LEU A 271 18.59 -27.07 -0.26
C LEU A 271 18.58 -28.07 -1.41
N SER A 272 17.49 -28.84 -1.50
CA SER A 272 17.28 -30.01 -2.35
C SER A 272 16.52 -29.69 -3.65
N GLN A 273 16.70 -30.49 -4.72
CA GLN A 273 15.94 -30.36 -5.99
C GLN A 273 14.41 -30.43 -5.84
N VAL A 274 13.90 -30.91 -4.69
CA VAL A 274 12.48 -31.03 -4.39
C VAL A 274 11.86 -29.68 -4.00
N GLU A 275 12.60 -28.83 -3.28
CA GLU A 275 12.12 -27.52 -2.82
C GLU A 275 11.92 -26.53 -3.98
N PHE A 276 12.86 -26.50 -4.93
CA PHE A 276 12.67 -25.70 -6.16
C PHE A 276 11.50 -26.20 -7.02
N LYS A 277 11.31 -27.52 -7.10
CA LYS A 277 10.19 -28.11 -7.87
C LYS A 277 8.84 -27.68 -7.29
N ASN A 278 8.75 -27.48 -5.98
CA ASN A 278 7.56 -26.92 -5.34
C ASN A 278 7.42 -25.43 -5.63
N PHE A 279 8.51 -24.66 -5.56
CA PHE A 279 8.52 -23.23 -5.88
C PHE A 279 8.01 -22.94 -7.30
N GLY A 280 8.56 -23.60 -8.32
CA GLY A 280 8.20 -23.35 -9.73
C GLY A 280 6.78 -23.78 -10.13
N ASN A 281 6.04 -24.45 -9.24
CA ASN A 281 4.64 -24.84 -9.48
C ASN A 281 3.62 -23.88 -8.84
N GLN A 282 4.08 -22.81 -8.17
CA GLN A 282 3.20 -21.85 -7.52
C GLN A 282 2.54 -20.89 -8.53
N VAL A 283 1.32 -20.46 -8.19
CA VAL A 283 0.62 -19.37 -8.88
C VAL A 283 0.85 -18.11 -8.06
N ILE A 284 1.48 -17.11 -8.68
CA ILE A 284 1.77 -15.83 -8.03
C ILE A 284 0.64 -14.86 -8.35
N LEU A 285 0.10 -14.24 -7.30
CA LEU A 285 -1.02 -13.32 -7.39
C LEU A 285 -0.52 -11.88 -7.27
N SER A 286 -1.11 -10.98 -8.04
CA SER A 286 -1.03 -9.54 -7.85
C SER A 286 -1.69 -9.12 -6.52
N PRO A 287 -1.47 -7.88 -6.06
CA PRO A 287 -2.15 -7.33 -4.88
C PRO A 287 -3.68 -7.41 -4.95
N ASP A 288 -4.24 -7.38 -6.17
CA ASP A 288 -5.68 -7.52 -6.41
C ASP A 288 -6.18 -8.98 -6.40
N GLY A 289 -5.31 -9.94 -6.08
CA GLY A 289 -5.62 -11.38 -6.05
C GLY A 289 -5.73 -12.02 -7.44
N ILE A 290 -5.27 -11.35 -8.50
CA ILE A 290 -5.29 -11.85 -9.87
C ILE A 290 -3.94 -12.50 -10.18
N PRO A 291 -3.89 -13.73 -10.72
CA PRO A 291 -2.63 -14.34 -11.16
C PRO A 291 -1.87 -13.46 -12.16
N TYR A 292 -0.58 -13.27 -11.95
CA TYR A 292 0.26 -12.64 -12.97
C TYR A 292 0.30 -13.51 -14.22
N ALA A 293 0.01 -12.90 -15.37
CA ALA A 293 0.03 -13.56 -16.68
C ALA A 293 1.27 -13.20 -17.50
N ASN A 294 2.03 -12.18 -17.08
CA ASN A 294 3.17 -11.64 -17.80
C ASN A 294 4.36 -11.44 -16.82
N PRO A 295 5.58 -11.93 -17.15
CA PRO A 295 6.75 -11.65 -16.34
C PRO A 295 7.05 -10.16 -16.19
N SER A 296 6.80 -9.32 -17.20
CA SER A 296 7.09 -7.88 -17.09
C SER A 296 6.28 -7.21 -15.97
N ASP A 297 5.00 -7.56 -15.81
CA ASP A 297 4.14 -7.03 -14.74
C ASP A 297 4.63 -7.49 -13.36
N LEU A 298 5.17 -8.70 -13.27
CA LEU A 298 5.76 -9.23 -12.03
C LEU A 298 7.12 -8.60 -11.73
N ALA A 299 7.90 -8.23 -12.76
CA ALA A 299 9.20 -7.58 -12.61
C ALA A 299 9.10 -6.19 -11.97
N GLU A 300 7.99 -5.48 -12.23
CA GLU A 300 7.71 -4.18 -11.59
C GLU A 300 7.68 -4.29 -10.06
N GLN A 301 7.32 -5.46 -9.51
CA GLN A 301 7.33 -5.66 -8.05
C GLN A 301 8.74 -5.54 -7.45
N LEU A 302 9.80 -5.91 -8.17
CA LEU A 302 11.16 -5.76 -7.62
C LEU A 302 11.55 -4.27 -7.54
N VAL A 303 11.16 -3.50 -8.55
CA VAL A 303 11.32 -2.04 -8.53
C VAL A 303 10.58 -1.47 -7.33
N VAL A 304 9.33 -1.91 -7.10
CA VAL A 304 8.55 -1.53 -5.92
C VAL A 304 9.30 -1.85 -4.62
N PHE A 305 9.91 -3.04 -4.50
CA PHE A 305 10.60 -3.46 -3.28
C PHE A 305 11.90 -2.69 -3.00
N LEU A 306 12.65 -2.30 -4.04
CA LEU A 306 14.05 -1.90 -3.86
C LEU A 306 14.41 -0.50 -4.38
N HIS A 307 13.50 0.22 -5.05
CA HIS A 307 13.82 1.54 -5.63
C HIS A 307 14.24 2.61 -4.62
N THR A 308 13.92 2.46 -3.34
CA THR A 308 14.36 3.37 -2.26
C THR A 308 15.81 3.20 -1.88
N ASP A 309 16.33 1.99 -2.02
CA ASP A 309 17.67 1.60 -1.58
C ASP A 309 18.63 1.42 -2.76
N VAL A 310 18.07 1.10 -3.93
CA VAL A 310 18.79 0.91 -5.19
C VAL A 310 18.04 1.63 -6.30
N GLU A 311 18.36 2.90 -6.54
CA GLU A 311 17.70 3.71 -7.58
C GLU A 311 17.90 3.12 -8.99
N GLU A 312 19.02 2.44 -9.23
CA GLU A 312 19.36 1.88 -10.54
C GLU A 312 18.37 0.79 -10.99
N VAL A 313 17.51 0.25 -10.11
CA VAL A 313 16.52 -0.75 -10.49
C VAL A 313 15.55 -0.28 -11.58
N PHE A 314 15.29 1.02 -11.72
CA PHE A 314 14.46 1.55 -12.82
C PHE A 314 15.07 1.36 -14.21
N THR A 315 16.37 1.12 -14.30
CA THR A 315 17.09 1.09 -15.56
C THR A 315 17.02 -0.27 -16.27
N TYR A 316 16.62 -1.33 -15.57
CA TYR A 316 16.63 -2.70 -16.08
C TYR A 316 17.95 -3.04 -16.81
N SER A 317 19.07 -2.67 -16.20
CA SER A 317 20.40 -2.74 -16.80
C SER A 317 21.37 -3.63 -16.04
N ARG A 318 22.50 -3.96 -16.66
CA ARG A 318 23.65 -4.56 -15.97
C ARG A 318 24.05 -3.76 -14.74
N SER A 319 24.04 -2.42 -14.82
CA SER A 319 24.37 -1.54 -13.69
C SER A 319 23.39 -1.73 -12.53
N ALA A 320 22.11 -1.99 -12.81
CA ALA A 320 21.12 -2.31 -11.78
C ALA A 320 21.47 -3.62 -11.08
N LEU A 321 21.87 -4.65 -11.84
CA LEU A 321 22.29 -5.94 -11.26
C LEU A 321 23.53 -5.80 -10.38
N GLU A 322 24.52 -4.99 -10.77
CA GLU A 322 25.71 -4.71 -9.94
C GLU A 322 25.35 -4.08 -8.59
N LYS A 323 24.38 -3.16 -8.62
CA LYS A 323 23.92 -2.46 -7.43
C LYS A 323 23.09 -3.35 -6.53
N LEU A 324 22.23 -4.18 -7.12
CA LEU A 324 21.49 -5.21 -6.40
C LEU A 324 22.43 -6.22 -5.73
N ASP A 325 23.49 -6.68 -6.42
CA ASP A 325 24.47 -7.60 -5.81
C ASP A 325 25.20 -6.96 -4.61
N THR A 326 25.53 -5.67 -4.72
CA THR A 326 26.13 -4.91 -3.61
C THR A 326 25.14 -4.80 -2.44
N PHE A 327 23.91 -4.39 -2.74
CA PHE A 327 22.83 -4.26 -1.75
C PHE A 327 22.53 -5.59 -1.06
N PHE A 328 22.45 -6.70 -1.80
CA PHE A 328 22.16 -8.03 -1.23
C PHE A 328 23.29 -8.58 -0.37
N THR A 329 24.54 -8.13 -0.62
CA THR A 329 25.68 -8.45 0.25
C THR A 329 25.57 -7.73 1.59
N GLU A 330 25.12 -6.47 1.59
CA GLU A 330 24.95 -5.65 2.80
C GLU A 330 23.65 -5.98 3.54
N HIS A 331 22.63 -6.42 2.82
CA HIS A 331 21.28 -6.72 3.29
C HIS A 331 20.84 -8.12 2.83
N PRO A 332 21.28 -9.21 3.49
CA PRO A 332 20.92 -10.55 3.07
C PRO A 332 19.41 -10.81 3.19
N GLN A 333 18.77 -11.18 2.08
CA GLN A 333 17.31 -11.24 1.94
C GLN A 333 16.65 -12.21 2.92
N LYS A 334 17.34 -13.31 3.25
CA LYS A 334 16.89 -14.29 4.25
C LYS A 334 16.77 -13.71 5.66
N LEU A 335 17.57 -12.69 5.96
CA LEU A 335 17.57 -12.01 7.26
C LEU A 335 16.57 -10.85 7.27
N GLU A 336 16.36 -10.21 6.12
CA GLU A 336 15.47 -9.06 5.97
C GLU A 336 13.98 -9.44 5.79
N TYR A 337 13.69 -10.62 5.23
CA TYR A 337 12.33 -11.01 4.84
C TYR A 337 11.88 -12.37 5.39
N LYS A 338 10.59 -12.47 5.69
CA LYS A 338 9.93 -13.74 6.04
C LYS A 338 9.92 -14.70 4.85
N GLU A 339 10.05 -16.00 5.13
CA GLU A 339 10.04 -17.05 4.10
C GLU A 339 8.82 -16.97 3.17
N GLN A 340 7.64 -16.66 3.71
CA GLN A 340 6.44 -16.51 2.90
C GLN A 340 6.57 -15.36 1.88
N HIS A 341 7.12 -14.22 2.29
CA HIS A 341 7.34 -13.08 1.40
C HIS A 341 8.42 -13.41 0.36
N LEU A 342 9.51 -14.06 0.78
CA LEU A 342 10.55 -14.53 -0.14
C LEU A 342 9.97 -15.44 -1.24
N GLN A 343 9.19 -16.43 -0.85
CA GLN A 343 8.66 -17.46 -1.75
C GLN A 343 7.51 -16.97 -2.64
N LYS A 344 6.68 -16.03 -2.17
CA LYS A 344 5.46 -15.61 -2.89
C LYS A 344 5.59 -14.26 -3.60
N GLU A 345 6.55 -13.43 -3.22
CA GLU A 345 6.64 -12.05 -3.71
C GLU A 345 8.05 -11.73 -4.19
N PHE A 346 9.04 -11.76 -3.30
CA PHE A 346 10.38 -11.25 -3.59
C PHE A 346 11.12 -12.06 -4.66
N ILE A 347 11.25 -13.39 -4.48
CA ILE A 347 11.97 -14.24 -5.45
C ILE A 347 11.26 -14.26 -6.82
N PRO A 348 9.91 -14.39 -6.89
CA PRO A 348 9.19 -14.21 -8.15
C PRO A 348 9.49 -12.88 -8.84
N ALA A 349 9.45 -11.77 -8.11
CA ALA A 349 9.75 -10.44 -8.64
C ALA A 349 11.20 -10.31 -9.12
N LEU A 350 12.15 -10.83 -8.34
CA LEU A 350 13.57 -10.84 -8.69
C LEU A 350 13.85 -11.67 -9.97
N GLY A 351 13.20 -12.82 -10.09
CA GLY A 351 13.30 -13.67 -11.28
C GLY A 351 12.72 -13.01 -12.52
N ALA A 352 11.57 -12.37 -12.38
CA ALA A 352 10.96 -11.61 -13.47
C ALA A 352 11.85 -10.42 -13.88
N TYR A 353 12.36 -9.65 -12.91
CA TYR A 353 13.26 -8.53 -13.14
C TYR A 353 14.54 -8.94 -13.86
N LEU A 354 15.19 -10.01 -13.41
CA LEU A 354 16.39 -10.53 -14.04
C LEU A 354 16.14 -10.93 -15.51
N GLY A 355 14.98 -11.54 -15.78
CA GLY A 355 14.58 -11.84 -17.15
C GLY A 355 14.33 -10.59 -18.00
N GLU A 356 13.73 -9.55 -17.45
CA GLU A 356 13.55 -8.25 -18.12
C GLU A 356 14.88 -7.59 -18.46
N VAL A 357 15.88 -7.64 -17.58
CA VAL A 357 17.23 -7.13 -17.89
C VAL A 357 17.83 -7.87 -19.08
N ILE A 358 17.68 -9.20 -19.15
CA ILE A 358 18.19 -10.01 -20.28
C ILE A 358 17.45 -9.65 -21.58
N VAL A 359 16.12 -9.51 -21.54
CA VAL A 359 15.32 -9.12 -22.71
C VAL A 359 15.73 -7.74 -23.21
N GLN A 360 15.82 -6.76 -22.31
CA GLN A 360 16.03 -5.36 -22.68
C GLN A 360 17.47 -5.05 -23.09
N GLU A 361 18.47 -5.58 -22.39
CA GLU A 361 19.88 -5.26 -22.70
C GLU A 361 20.54 -6.24 -23.66
N LEU A 362 20.13 -7.51 -23.64
CA LEU A 362 20.78 -8.56 -24.43
C LEU A 362 19.93 -9.03 -25.61
N GLY A 363 18.72 -8.47 -25.78
CA GLY A 363 17.82 -8.79 -26.90
C GLY A 363 17.24 -10.20 -26.83
N GLY A 364 17.04 -10.74 -25.62
CA GLY A 364 16.37 -12.02 -25.42
C GLY A 364 14.85 -11.93 -25.60
N ASP A 365 14.20 -13.09 -25.70
CA ASP A 365 12.73 -13.21 -25.81
C ASP A 365 12.15 -14.10 -24.71
N TRP A 366 11.05 -13.67 -24.08
CA TRP A 366 10.34 -14.50 -23.12
C TRP A 366 9.60 -15.67 -23.79
N LEU A 367 9.85 -16.89 -23.29
CA LEU A 367 8.99 -18.05 -23.46
C LEU A 367 8.10 -18.17 -22.21
N VAL A 368 6.93 -17.54 -22.27
CA VAL A 368 5.95 -17.53 -21.17
C VAL A 368 5.30 -18.91 -21.00
N ARG A 369 5.24 -19.41 -19.76
CA ARG A 369 4.68 -20.73 -19.42
C ARG A 369 3.70 -20.66 -18.26
N GLU A 370 2.95 -21.74 -18.08
CA GLU A 370 2.03 -21.92 -16.96
C GLU A 370 2.49 -23.09 -16.06
N PRO A 371 2.69 -22.86 -14.75
CA PRO A 371 2.66 -21.57 -14.04
C PRO A 371 3.77 -20.60 -14.46
N LEU A 372 3.54 -19.30 -14.28
CA LEU A 372 4.43 -18.22 -14.73
C LEU A 372 5.91 -18.42 -14.35
N LEU A 373 6.18 -18.98 -13.18
CA LEU A 373 7.53 -19.25 -12.66
C LEU A 373 8.33 -20.28 -13.47
N LYS A 374 7.71 -20.96 -14.44
CA LYS A 374 8.39 -21.84 -15.41
C LYS A 374 8.79 -21.11 -16.69
N SER A 375 8.48 -19.82 -16.80
CA SER A 375 8.85 -19.02 -17.95
C SER A 375 10.37 -18.86 -18.01
N THR A 376 10.89 -18.80 -19.22
CA THR A 376 12.33 -18.69 -19.49
C THR A 376 12.59 -17.59 -20.49
N VAL A 377 13.82 -17.12 -20.57
CA VAL A 377 14.25 -16.20 -21.63
C VAL A 377 15.12 -16.96 -22.61
N THR A 378 14.86 -16.82 -23.91
CA THR A 378 15.70 -17.35 -24.97
C THR A 378 16.63 -16.27 -25.49
N ILE A 379 17.92 -16.60 -25.57
CA ILE A 379 18.95 -15.72 -26.10
C ILE A 379 19.99 -16.57 -26.85
N ASN A 380 20.28 -16.23 -28.12
CA ASN A 380 21.27 -16.95 -28.94
C ASN A 380 21.10 -18.48 -28.91
N ASP A 381 19.87 -18.97 -29.11
CA ASP A 381 19.45 -20.38 -29.05
C ASP A 381 19.64 -21.08 -27.68
N ARG A 382 19.93 -20.33 -26.62
CA ARG A 382 20.00 -20.83 -25.23
C ARG A 382 18.77 -20.41 -24.46
N GLU A 383 18.27 -21.31 -23.62
CA GLU A 383 17.13 -21.05 -22.75
C GLU A 383 17.60 -20.88 -21.30
N VAL A 384 17.17 -19.80 -20.67
CA VAL A 384 17.57 -19.40 -19.32
C VAL A 384 16.36 -19.38 -18.41
N ALA A 385 16.47 -19.95 -17.21
CA ALA A 385 15.42 -19.96 -16.20
C ALA A 385 15.67 -18.90 -15.12
N PRO A 386 15.24 -17.63 -15.32
CA PRO A 386 15.59 -16.55 -14.42
C PRO A 386 14.93 -16.69 -13.04
N PHE A 387 13.73 -17.28 -12.93
CA PHE A 387 13.10 -17.58 -11.64
C PHE A 387 13.86 -18.62 -10.83
N GLN A 388 14.46 -19.61 -11.50
CA GLN A 388 15.35 -20.57 -10.84
C GLN A 388 16.60 -19.87 -10.33
N TYR A 389 17.16 -19.00 -11.15
CA TYR A 389 18.37 -18.28 -10.79
C TYR A 389 18.14 -17.32 -9.62
N ALA A 390 17.05 -16.56 -9.63
CA ALA A 390 16.66 -15.69 -8.51
C ALA A 390 16.50 -16.46 -7.20
N TYR A 391 15.96 -17.68 -7.25
CA TYR A 391 15.91 -18.55 -6.08
C TYR A 391 17.32 -18.88 -5.58
N GLN A 392 18.26 -19.20 -6.47
CA GLN A 392 19.66 -19.47 -6.11
C GLN A 392 20.40 -18.22 -5.62
N VAL A 393 20.05 -17.02 -6.10
CA VAL A 393 20.59 -15.77 -5.57
C VAL A 393 20.21 -15.62 -4.10
N VAL A 394 18.93 -15.82 -3.79
CA VAL A 394 18.43 -15.69 -2.42
C VAL A 394 18.88 -16.84 -1.54
N TYR A 395 18.92 -18.08 -2.02
CA TYR A 395 19.17 -19.26 -1.18
C TYR A 395 20.59 -19.82 -1.20
N ASP A 396 21.33 -19.63 -2.29
CA ASP A 396 22.69 -20.17 -2.48
C ASP A 396 23.74 -19.04 -2.56
N ASP A 397 23.37 -17.81 -2.20
CA ASP A 397 24.20 -16.60 -2.21
C ASP A 397 24.92 -16.36 -3.56
N LYS A 398 24.27 -16.75 -4.66
CA LYS A 398 24.76 -16.45 -6.01
C LYS A 398 24.60 -14.98 -6.33
N LYS A 399 25.44 -14.47 -7.24
CA LYS A 399 25.35 -13.10 -7.74
C LYS A 399 24.50 -13.02 -9.00
N LEU A 400 23.66 -12.00 -9.10
CA LEU A 400 22.84 -11.71 -10.29
C LEU A 400 23.72 -11.52 -11.53
N LEU A 401 24.87 -10.86 -11.38
CA LEU A 401 25.82 -10.65 -12.46
C LEU A 401 26.38 -11.94 -13.06
N ASP A 402 26.48 -13.02 -12.28
CA ASP A 402 27.05 -14.27 -12.77
C ASP A 402 26.17 -14.85 -13.89
N LEU A 403 24.83 -14.76 -13.75
CA LEU A 403 23.93 -15.15 -14.84
C LEU A 403 24.09 -14.24 -16.04
N TYR A 404 24.02 -12.92 -15.84
CA TYR A 404 24.11 -11.94 -16.93
C TYR A 404 25.40 -12.14 -17.74
N ASN A 405 26.54 -12.24 -17.06
CA ASN A 405 27.85 -12.42 -17.71
C ASN A 405 27.96 -13.77 -18.44
N SER A 406 27.31 -14.82 -17.93
CA SER A 406 27.30 -16.13 -18.61
C SER A 406 26.56 -16.11 -19.94
N MET A 407 25.69 -15.13 -20.18
CA MET A 407 24.94 -14.96 -21.43
C MET A 407 25.70 -14.16 -22.49
N LEU A 408 26.78 -13.48 -22.10
CA LEU A 408 27.68 -12.78 -23.03
C LEU A 408 28.74 -13.70 -23.66
N GLN A 409 28.86 -14.94 -23.18
CA GLN A 409 29.82 -15.96 -23.63
C GLN A 409 29.15 -17.00 -24.53
#